data_AF-A0A4Y2BJJ4-F1
#
_entry.id   AF-A0A4Y2BJJ4-F1
#
_cell.length_a   1.000
_cell.length_b   1.000
_cell.length_c   1.000
_cell.angle_alpha   90.00
_cell.angle_beta   90.00
_cell.angle_gamma   90.00
#
_symmetry.space_group_name_H-M   'P 1'
#
loop_
_entity.id
_entity.type
_entity.pdbx_description
1 polymer ?
#
loop_
_entity_poly.entity_id
_entity_poly.type
_entity_poly.pdbx_seq_one_letter_code
_entity_poly.pdbx_strand_id
1 'polypeptide(L)'
;MAMKFTEGIYNETLINIEDKCLTIANKVLIQLGMPASTRAATASFDVDLRREQSYNTSDLQSYVQSNIPKLTREQKGIYDSIMQMTNDGVGGTFFLDAPGGTGKTFLIRLILATVRSKNDIALALASSGIAATLLPGGRTAHSALKLPLNILY
;
A
#
# COMPACT_ATOMS: atom_id res chain seq x y z
N MET A 1 6.53 -43.55 -13.58
CA MET A 1 7.69 -43.06 -12.79
C MET A 1 7.17 -41.99 -11.85
N ALA A 2 7.04 -42.28 -10.55
CA ALA A 2 6.50 -41.32 -9.59
C ALA A 2 7.56 -40.23 -9.31
N MET A 3 7.18 -38.96 -9.46
CA MET A 3 8.04 -37.82 -9.12
C MET A 3 8.29 -37.86 -7.61
N LYS A 4 9.52 -38.20 -7.19
CA LYS A 4 9.88 -38.19 -5.77
C LYS A 4 10.03 -36.74 -5.31
N PHE A 5 9.13 -36.29 -4.45
CA PHE A 5 9.25 -34.99 -3.80
C PHE A 5 10.49 -34.98 -2.92
N THR A 6 11.37 -34.00 -3.14
CA THR A 6 12.57 -33.77 -2.32
C THR A 6 12.27 -32.68 -1.28
N GLU A 7 13.07 -32.62 -0.20
CA GLU A 7 12.98 -31.53 0.77
C GLU A 7 13.11 -30.14 0.13
N GLY A 8 13.90 -30.03 -0.95
CA GLY A 8 14.02 -28.80 -1.73
C GLY A 8 12.70 -28.38 -2.39
N ILE A 9 11.98 -29.31 -3.01
CA ILE A 9 10.65 -29.03 -3.63
C ILE A 9 9.63 -28.65 -2.54
N TYR A 10 9.69 -29.32 -1.39
CA TYR A 10 8.81 -28.99 -0.26
C TYR A 10 9.07 -27.57 0.25
N ASN A 11 10.34 -27.20 0.44
CA ASN A 11 10.71 -25.86 0.88
C ASN A 11 10.35 -24.78 -0.15
N GLU A 12 10.56 -25.00 -1.45
CA GLU A 12 10.09 -24.05 -2.49
C GLU A 12 8.58 -23.88 -2.46
N THR A 13 7.84 -24.96 -2.25
CA THR A 13 6.38 -24.89 -2.14
C THR A 13 5.98 -24.09 -0.90
N LEU A 14 6.63 -24.30 0.25
CA LEU A 14 6.39 -23.50 1.45
C LEU A 14 6.71 -22.02 1.22
N ILE A 15 7.79 -21.68 0.50
CA ILE A 15 8.11 -20.29 0.17
C ILE A 15 6.98 -19.66 -0.67
N ASN A 16 6.50 -20.35 -1.70
CA ASN A 16 5.41 -19.86 -2.55
C ASN A 16 4.10 -19.67 -1.77
N ILE A 17 3.82 -20.55 -0.80
CA ILE A 17 2.65 -20.41 0.08
C ILE A 17 2.87 -19.23 1.04
N GLU A 18 4.06 -19.09 1.60
CA GLU A 18 4.41 -18.01 2.51
C GLU A 18 4.27 -16.64 1.85
N ASP A 19 4.73 -16.47 0.61
CA ASP A 19 4.57 -15.22 -0.15
C ASP A 19 3.09 -14.84 -0.33
N LYS A 20 2.21 -15.82 -0.55
CA LYS A 20 0.76 -15.60 -0.60
C LYS A 20 0.20 -15.21 0.77
N CYS A 21 0.60 -15.91 1.83
CA CYS A 21 0.19 -15.60 3.20
C CYS A 21 0.62 -14.21 3.64
N LEU A 22 1.83 -13.80 3.29
CA LEU A 22 2.36 -12.46 3.53
C LEU A 22 1.55 -11.41 2.76
N THR A 23 1.19 -11.68 1.50
CA THR A 23 0.35 -10.77 0.71
C THR A 23 -1.04 -10.59 1.33
N ILE A 24 -1.65 -11.67 1.83
CA ILE A 24 -3.04 -11.67 2.32
C ILE A 24 -3.12 -11.15 3.77
N ALA A 25 -2.30 -11.71 4.66
CA ALA A 25 -2.40 -11.51 6.10
C ALA A 25 -1.22 -10.71 6.69
N ASN A 26 -0.16 -10.49 5.91
CA ASN A 26 1.14 -10.00 6.39
C ASN A 26 1.61 -10.81 7.62
N LYS A 27 1.54 -12.14 7.48
CA LYS A 27 1.98 -13.13 8.47
C LYS A 27 2.78 -14.22 7.78
N VAL A 28 3.89 -14.62 8.38
CA VAL A 28 4.68 -15.79 7.97
C VAL A 28 3.94 -17.08 8.32
N LEU A 29 4.35 -18.22 7.73
CA LEU A 29 3.64 -19.49 7.91
C LEU A 29 3.56 -19.91 9.38
N ILE A 30 4.63 -19.72 10.14
CA ILE A 30 4.66 -20.10 11.57
C ILE A 30 3.66 -19.29 12.41
N GLN A 31 3.38 -18.04 12.04
CA GLN A 31 2.36 -17.20 12.70
C GLN A 31 0.92 -17.61 12.34
N LEU A 32 0.76 -18.46 11.32
CA LEU A 32 -0.50 -19.05 10.92
C LEU A 32 -0.63 -20.51 11.40
N GLY A 33 0.33 -21.00 12.20
CA GLY A 33 0.37 -22.40 12.66
C GLY A 33 0.79 -23.40 11.58
N MET A 34 1.45 -22.94 10.51
CA MET A 34 1.95 -23.77 9.42
C MET A 34 3.47 -24.00 9.52
N PRO A 35 4.03 -25.05 8.89
CA PRO A 35 5.48 -25.28 8.85
C PRO A 35 6.22 -24.07 8.28
N ALA A 36 7.27 -23.61 8.97
CA ALA A 36 8.08 -22.50 8.51
C ALA A 36 8.89 -22.89 7.26
N SER A 37 9.05 -21.94 6.33
CA SER A 37 10.06 -22.09 5.27
C SER A 37 11.46 -21.85 5.86
N THR A 38 12.52 -22.35 5.21
CA THR A 38 13.91 -22.18 5.68
C THR A 38 14.46 -20.77 5.40
N ARG A 39 13.61 -19.75 5.21
CA ARG A 39 14.07 -18.39 4.90
C ARG A 39 14.84 -17.82 6.11
N ALA A 40 16.06 -17.33 5.87
CA ALA A 40 16.78 -16.54 6.87
C ALA A 40 15.87 -15.38 7.34
N ALA A 41 15.85 -15.14 8.66
CA ALA A 41 14.87 -14.31 9.38
C ALA A 41 14.73 -12.83 8.95
N THR A 42 15.36 -12.41 7.85
CA THR A 42 15.39 -11.03 7.33
C THR A 42 14.21 -10.69 6.40
N ALA A 43 13.34 -11.65 6.07
CA ALA A 43 12.25 -11.50 5.10
C ALA A 43 11.01 -10.68 5.54
N SER A 44 10.82 -10.40 6.84
CA SER A 44 9.56 -9.87 7.37
C SER A 44 9.38 -8.35 7.26
N PHE A 45 10.46 -7.58 7.07
CA PHE A 45 10.38 -6.13 6.86
C PHE A 45 10.06 -5.74 5.40
N ASP A 46 9.97 -6.74 4.53
CA ASP A 46 10.11 -6.59 3.09
C ASP A 46 8.75 -6.49 2.36
N VAL A 47 7.65 -6.99 2.96
CA VAL A 47 6.40 -7.22 2.20
C VAL A 47 5.60 -5.96 1.94
N ASP A 48 5.35 -5.15 2.98
CA ASP A 48 4.59 -3.91 2.81
C ASP A 48 5.40 -2.90 1.98
N LEU A 49 6.74 -2.89 2.11
CA LEU A 49 7.64 -2.10 1.27
C LEU A 49 7.63 -2.58 -0.19
N ARG A 50 7.83 -3.87 -0.44
CA ARG A 50 7.76 -4.46 -1.79
C ARG A 50 6.42 -4.20 -2.45
N ARG A 51 5.33 -4.29 -1.68
CA ARG A 51 4.00 -3.97 -2.19
C ARG A 51 3.93 -2.52 -2.66
N GLU A 52 4.45 -1.59 -1.87
CA GLU A 52 4.49 -0.18 -2.26
C GLU A 52 5.44 0.12 -3.42
N GLN A 53 6.44 -0.72 -3.66
CA GLN A 53 7.35 -0.62 -4.81
C GLN A 53 6.90 -1.43 -6.03
N SER A 54 5.83 -2.23 -5.92
CA SER A 54 5.35 -3.12 -6.99
C SER A 54 4.43 -2.45 -8.02
N TYR A 55 4.08 -1.16 -7.82
CA TYR A 55 3.21 -0.46 -8.77
C TYR A 55 3.91 -0.24 -10.11
N ASN A 56 3.14 -0.37 -11.20
CA ASN A 56 3.63 0.00 -12.53
C ASN A 56 3.74 1.53 -12.64
N THR A 57 4.97 2.03 -12.60
CA THR A 57 5.24 3.48 -12.65
C THR A 57 4.79 4.11 -13.97
N SER A 58 4.89 3.42 -15.10
CA SER A 58 4.45 3.92 -16.41
C SER A 58 2.92 4.15 -16.45
N ASP A 59 2.15 3.21 -15.90
CA ASP A 59 0.70 3.34 -15.81
C ASP A 59 0.31 4.49 -14.87
N LEU A 60 1.02 4.61 -13.74
CA LEU A 60 0.82 5.72 -12.80
C LEU A 60 1.18 7.07 -13.41
N GLN A 61 2.29 7.19 -14.15
CA GLN A 61 2.66 8.41 -14.86
C GLN A 61 1.60 8.80 -15.89
N SER A 62 1.11 7.84 -16.66
CA SER A 62 0.04 8.04 -17.63
C SER A 62 -1.26 8.51 -16.96
N TYR A 63 -1.61 7.89 -15.82
CA TYR A 63 -2.73 8.30 -14.99
C TYR A 63 -2.56 9.74 -14.47
N VAL A 64 -1.39 10.09 -13.95
CA VAL A 64 -1.10 11.42 -13.41
C VAL A 64 -1.21 12.49 -14.51
N GLN A 65 -0.54 12.27 -15.64
CA GLN A 65 -0.57 13.20 -16.80
C GLN A 65 -2.00 13.43 -17.31
N SER A 66 -2.82 12.38 -17.35
CA SER A 66 -4.20 12.47 -17.82
C SER A 66 -5.17 13.13 -16.82
N ASN A 67 -4.81 13.23 -15.54
CA ASN A 67 -5.73 13.67 -14.48
C ASN A 67 -5.34 15.00 -13.83
N ILE A 68 -4.06 15.42 -13.87
CA ILE A 68 -3.67 16.78 -13.44
C ILE A 68 -4.49 17.88 -14.16
N PRO A 69 -4.72 17.82 -15.49
CA PRO A 69 -5.51 18.84 -16.18
C PRO A 69 -6.98 18.90 -15.78
N LYS A 70 -7.49 17.86 -15.10
CA LYS A 70 -8.90 17.79 -14.66
C LYS A 70 -9.13 18.42 -13.28
N LEU A 71 -8.06 18.83 -12.60
CA LEU A 71 -8.17 19.49 -11.30
C LEU A 71 -8.84 20.85 -11.47
N THR A 72 -9.74 21.18 -10.55
CA THR A 72 -10.19 22.57 -10.41
C THR A 72 -9.03 23.45 -9.94
N ARG A 73 -9.15 24.78 -10.10
CA ARG A 73 -8.14 25.72 -9.64
C ARG A 73 -7.77 25.54 -8.16
N GLU A 74 -8.77 25.32 -7.30
CA GLU A 74 -8.57 25.10 -5.86
C GLU A 74 -7.87 23.78 -5.57
N GLN A 75 -8.33 22.68 -6.19
CA GLN A 75 -7.68 21.37 -6.04
C GLN A 75 -6.24 21.38 -6.54
N LYS A 76 -5.96 22.12 -7.62
CA LYS A 76 -4.62 22.31 -8.17
C LYS A 76 -3.71 23.04 -7.19
N GLY A 77 -4.19 24.10 -6.55
CA GLY A 77 -3.44 24.79 -5.49
C GLY A 77 -3.07 23.88 -4.32
N ILE A 78 -4.01 23.04 -3.86
CA ILE A 78 -3.75 22.05 -2.79
C ILE A 78 -2.74 21.01 -3.26
N TYR A 79 -2.93 20.45 -4.46
CA TYR A 79 -2.03 19.47 -5.05
C TYR A 79 -0.59 20.02 -5.15
N ASP A 80 -0.42 21.22 -5.70
CA ASP A 80 0.89 21.83 -5.89
C ASP A 80 1.59 22.09 -4.56
N SER A 81 0.87 22.58 -3.55
CA SER A 81 1.42 22.82 -2.21
C SER A 81 1.91 21.52 -1.55
N ILE A 82 1.12 20.44 -1.61
CA ILE A 82 1.51 19.15 -1.04
C ILE A 82 2.70 18.57 -1.80
N MET A 83 2.67 18.60 -3.14
CA MET A 83 3.75 18.05 -3.96
C MET A 83 5.06 18.82 -3.79
N GLN A 84 4.99 20.15 -3.64
CA GLN A 84 6.17 20.97 -3.36
C GLN A 84 6.80 20.57 -2.03
N MET A 85 6.03 20.56 -0.93
CA MET A 85 6.53 20.19 0.41
C MET A 85 7.08 18.77 0.47
N THR A 86 6.52 17.86 -0.34
CA THR A 86 7.00 16.48 -0.47
C THR A 86 8.34 16.43 -1.23
N ASN A 87 8.45 17.13 -2.38
CA ASN A 87 9.67 17.12 -3.20
C ASN A 87 10.84 17.84 -2.52
N ASP A 88 10.55 18.89 -1.76
CA ASP A 88 11.55 19.68 -1.04
C ASP A 88 12.04 18.95 0.22
N GLY A 89 11.45 17.80 0.58
CA GLY A 89 11.81 17.01 1.76
C GLY A 89 11.50 17.69 3.09
N VAL A 90 10.75 18.81 3.08
CA VAL A 90 10.36 19.56 4.27
C VAL A 90 9.37 18.76 5.13
N GLY A 91 8.50 17.98 4.48
CA GLY A 91 7.41 17.26 5.14
C GLY A 91 6.32 18.19 5.66
N GLY A 92 5.29 17.64 6.31
CA GLY A 92 4.19 18.43 6.85
C GLY A 92 2.93 17.61 7.10
N THR A 93 1.94 18.22 7.75
CA THR A 93 0.60 17.64 7.95
C THR A 93 -0.44 18.56 7.33
N PHE A 94 -1.31 17.98 6.51
CA PHE A 94 -2.37 18.70 5.82
C PHE A 94 -3.72 18.10 6.21
N PHE A 95 -4.70 18.97 6.43
CA PHE A 95 -6.09 18.55 6.60
C PHE A 95 -6.91 19.05 5.41
N LEU A 96 -7.51 18.12 4.68
CA LEU A 96 -8.41 18.45 3.56
C LEU A 96 -9.85 18.32 4.03
N ASP A 97 -10.43 19.44 4.47
CA ASP A 97 -11.85 19.53 4.74
C ASP A 97 -12.59 20.04 3.51
N ALA A 98 -13.62 19.33 3.09
CA ALA A 98 -14.50 19.79 2.03
C ALA A 98 -15.85 19.08 2.13
N PRO A 99 -16.94 19.69 1.62
CA PRO A 99 -18.23 19.04 1.50
C PRO A 99 -18.21 17.72 0.70
N GLY A 100 -19.31 16.96 0.78
CA GLY A 100 -19.55 15.84 -0.12
C GLY A 100 -19.55 16.28 -1.59
N GLY A 101 -19.04 15.43 -2.49
CA GLY A 101 -19.07 15.70 -3.94
C GLY A 101 -17.94 16.60 -4.48
N THR A 102 -17.06 17.16 -3.64
CA THR A 102 -15.97 18.06 -4.06
C THR A 102 -14.72 17.35 -4.63
N GLY A 103 -14.78 16.04 -4.84
CA GLY A 103 -13.66 15.29 -5.43
C GLY A 103 -12.46 15.05 -4.50
N LYS A 104 -12.61 15.13 -3.17
CA LYS A 104 -11.51 14.82 -2.21
C LYS A 104 -10.81 13.49 -2.52
N THR A 105 -11.59 12.44 -2.74
CA THR A 105 -11.05 11.11 -3.08
C THR A 105 -10.26 11.13 -4.37
N PHE A 106 -10.71 11.88 -5.39
CA PHE A 106 -9.98 12.02 -6.64
C PHE A 106 -8.63 12.72 -6.42
N LEU A 107 -8.62 13.81 -5.65
CA LEU A 107 -7.39 14.52 -5.31
C LEU A 107 -6.40 13.64 -4.53
N ILE A 108 -6.87 12.93 -3.50
CA ILE A 108 -6.03 12.01 -2.70
C ILE A 108 -5.45 10.89 -3.58
N ARG A 109 -6.26 10.30 -4.47
CA ARG A 109 -5.79 9.26 -5.42
C ARG A 109 -4.71 9.80 -6.35
N LEU A 110 -4.86 11.03 -6.84
CA LEU A 110 -3.88 11.65 -7.72
C LEU A 110 -2.56 11.93 -7.01
N ILE A 111 -2.60 12.38 -5.75
CA ILE A 111 -1.40 12.57 -4.91
C ILE A 111 -0.69 11.23 -4.71
N LEU A 112 -1.42 10.18 -4.28
CA LEU A 112 -0.86 8.83 -4.13
C LEU A 112 -0.19 8.34 -5.42
N ALA A 113 -0.86 8.49 -6.56
CA ALA A 113 -0.32 8.09 -7.85
C ALA A 113 0.92 8.89 -8.24
N THR A 114 0.96 10.20 -7.94
CA THR A 114 2.10 11.05 -8.25
C THR A 114 3.34 10.62 -7.47
N VAL A 115 3.20 10.39 -6.16
CA VAL A 115 4.33 9.94 -5.32
C VAL A 115 4.81 8.56 -5.77
N ARG A 116 3.90 7.58 -5.90
CA ARG A 116 4.24 6.22 -6.34
C ARG A 116 4.83 6.16 -7.75
N SER A 117 4.45 7.06 -8.66
CA SER A 117 5.00 7.13 -10.03
C SER A 117 6.49 7.47 -10.08
N LYS A 118 7.04 8.02 -8.97
CA LYS A 118 8.46 8.35 -8.79
C LYS A 118 9.24 7.23 -8.10
N ASN A 119 8.62 6.07 -7.87
CA ASN A 119 9.12 4.98 -7.00
C ASN A 119 9.23 5.36 -5.51
N ASP A 120 8.60 6.46 -5.08
CA ASP A 120 8.52 6.84 -3.67
C ASP A 120 7.37 6.09 -2.97
N ILE A 121 7.47 5.97 -1.65
CA ILE A 121 6.49 5.25 -0.82
C ILE A 121 5.34 6.17 -0.41
N ALA A 122 4.09 5.76 -0.67
CA ALA A 122 2.91 6.50 -0.27
C ALA A 122 1.85 5.59 0.35
N LEU A 123 1.69 5.59 1.67
CA LEU A 123 0.74 4.72 2.36
C LEU A 123 -0.69 5.28 2.33
N ALA A 124 -1.64 4.48 1.86
CA ALA A 124 -3.06 4.83 1.82
C ALA A 124 -3.81 4.20 3.01
N LEU A 125 -4.07 5.00 4.04
CA LEU A 125 -4.77 4.56 5.25
C LEU A 125 -6.17 5.16 5.34
N ALA A 126 -7.13 4.37 5.81
CA ALA A 126 -8.50 4.82 6.04
C ALA A 126 -9.05 4.30 7.38
N SER A 127 -10.09 4.94 7.91
CA SER A 127 -10.73 4.49 9.15
C SER A 127 -11.62 3.26 8.95
N SER A 128 -12.33 3.18 7.81
CA SER A 128 -13.25 2.09 7.47
C SER A 128 -12.78 1.27 6.26
N GLY A 129 -13.27 0.03 6.16
CA GLY A 129 -12.98 -0.84 5.02
C GLY A 129 -13.49 -0.25 3.69
N ILE A 130 -14.68 0.33 3.67
CA ILE A 130 -15.26 0.97 2.48
C ILE A 130 -14.45 2.19 2.04
N ALA A 131 -13.94 2.99 2.98
CA ALA A 131 -13.06 4.11 2.61
C ALA A 131 -11.71 3.60 2.06
N ALA A 132 -11.18 2.50 2.59
CA ALA A 132 -9.95 1.90 2.10
C ALA A 132 -10.09 1.40 0.65
N THR A 133 -11.24 0.81 0.26
CA THR A 133 -11.43 0.31 -1.12
C THR A 133 -11.47 1.41 -2.18
N LEU A 134 -11.73 2.66 -1.78
CA LEU A 134 -11.71 3.80 -2.69
C LEU A 134 -10.30 4.28 -3.06
N LEU A 135 -9.28 3.83 -2.33
CA LEU A 135 -7.89 4.22 -2.53
C LEU A 135 -7.08 3.03 -3.08
N PRO A 136 -6.31 3.19 -4.18
CA PRO A 136 -5.39 2.16 -4.63
C PRO A 136 -4.42 1.77 -3.51
N GLY A 137 -4.32 0.49 -3.21
CA GLY A 137 -3.49 0.00 -2.10
C GLY A 137 -4.06 0.28 -0.69
N GLY A 138 -5.27 0.85 -0.60
CA GLY A 138 -5.86 1.28 0.66
C GLY A 138 -6.04 0.15 1.66
N ARG A 139 -5.76 0.47 2.93
CA ARG A 139 -5.98 -0.42 4.09
C ARG A 139 -6.62 0.36 5.23
N THR A 140 -7.31 -0.35 6.11
CA THR A 140 -7.76 0.28 7.35
C THR A 140 -6.55 0.57 8.24
N ALA A 141 -6.57 1.67 8.98
CA ALA A 141 -5.52 2.05 9.93
C ALA A 141 -5.23 0.90 10.91
N HIS A 142 -6.29 0.24 11.40
CA HIS A 142 -6.18 -0.96 12.23
C HIS A 142 -5.34 -2.07 11.58
N SER A 143 -5.61 -2.40 10.31
CA SER A 143 -4.91 -3.49 9.62
C SER A 143 -3.47 -3.15 9.23
N ALA A 144 -3.21 -1.90 8.87
CA ALA A 144 -1.90 -1.45 8.39
C ALA A 144 -0.94 -1.14 9.54
N LEU A 145 -1.42 -0.45 10.58
CA LEU A 145 -0.62 -0.05 11.73
C LEU A 145 -0.70 -1.07 12.89
N LYS A 146 -1.41 -2.19 12.69
CA LYS A 146 -1.62 -3.25 13.69
C LYS A 146 -2.17 -2.71 15.02
N LEU A 147 -3.10 -1.74 14.94
CA LEU A 147 -3.69 -1.14 16.13
C LEU A 147 -4.54 -2.18 16.90
N PRO A 148 -4.42 -2.25 18.23
CA PRO A 148 -5.25 -3.15 19.03
C PRO A 148 -6.71 -2.74 18.94
N LEU A 149 -7.61 -3.73 18.93
CA LEU A 149 -9.04 -3.49 19.04
C LEU A 149 -9.36 -3.26 20.52
N ASN A 150 -9.73 -2.04 20.88
CA ASN A 150 -10.22 -1.75 22.22
C ASN A 150 -11.69 -2.19 22.32
N ILE A 151 -11.92 -3.42 22.73
CA ILE A 151 -13.24 -3.92 23.10
C ILE A 151 -13.54 -3.47 24.52
N LEU A 152 -14.25 -2.36 24.67
CA LEU A 152 -14.82 -1.95 25.95
C LEU A 152 -15.94 -2.96 26.28
N TYR A 153 -15.69 -3.82 27.27
CA TYR A 153 -16.68 -4.70 27.88
C TYR A 153 -17.40 -3.99 29.03
#